data_AF-A0A9P7J2D7-F1
#
_entry.id   AF-A0A9P7J2D7-F1
#
_cell.length_a   1.000
_cell.length_b   1.000
_cell.length_c   1.000
_cell.angle_alpha   90.00
_cell.angle_beta   90.00
_cell.angle_gamma   90.00
#
_symmetry.space_group_name_H-M   'P 1'
#
loop_
_entity.id
_entity.type
_entity.pdbx_description
1 polymer ?
#
loop_
_entity_poly.entity_id
_entity_poly.type
_entity_poly.pdbx_seq_one_letter_code
_entity_poly.pdbx_strand_id
1 'polypeptide(L)'
;KVIMTDGVTIGQPCCAIPQCKNPLMTNHCRYCLEHQNLESICAMEGCSQAVTSDPKTRKLRKACNDPIHVKMEAANMESSRS
;
A
#
# COMPACT_ATOMS: atom_id res chain seq x y z
N LYS A 1 5.30 -36.39 -0.37
CA LYS A 1 5.82 -35.22 -1.13
C LYS A 1 4.78 -34.13 -0.99
N VAL A 2 5.00 -33.16 -0.11
CA VAL A 2 4.01 -32.12 0.19
C VAL A 2 4.40 -30.90 -0.62
N ILE A 3 3.54 -30.48 -1.54
CA ILE A 3 3.70 -29.25 -2.30
C ILE A 3 2.95 -28.20 -1.47
N MET A 4 3.67 -27.45 -0.65
CA MET A 4 3.12 -26.32 0.09
C MET A 4 3.24 -25.11 -0.83
N THR A 5 2.22 -24.85 -1.63
CA THR A 5 2.07 -23.57 -2.32
C THR A 5 1.49 -22.61 -1.30
N ASP A 6 2.23 -21.56 -0.98
CA ASP A 6 1.90 -20.59 0.05
C ASP A 6 0.43 -20.19 0.02
N GLY A 7 -0.27 -20.52 1.11
CA GLY A 7 -1.63 -20.11 1.36
C GLY A 7 -1.68 -18.59 1.53
N VAL A 8 -1.71 -17.85 0.41
CA VAL A 8 -2.35 -16.55 0.38
C VAL A 8 -3.83 -16.83 0.62
N THR A 9 -4.22 -16.84 1.88
CA THR A 9 -5.58 -16.50 2.28
C THR A 9 -5.86 -15.17 1.60
N ILE A 10 -6.59 -15.20 0.47
CA ILE A 10 -7.28 -14.04 -0.08
C ILE A 10 -8.42 -13.74 0.90
N GLY A 11 -8.07 -13.37 2.13
CA GLY A 11 -8.98 -12.67 3.00
C GLY A 11 -9.33 -11.40 2.25
N GLN A 12 -10.62 -11.19 2.02
CA GLN A 12 -11.15 -9.98 1.43
C GLN A 12 -10.39 -8.80 2.03
N PRO A 13 -9.58 -8.07 1.23
CA PRO A 13 -8.67 -7.12 1.81
C PRO A 13 -9.57 -6.03 2.42
N CYS A 14 -9.47 -5.91 3.74
CA CYS A 14 -10.16 -4.89 4.51
C CYS A 14 -9.28 -3.65 4.56
N CYS A 15 -9.87 -2.52 4.96
CA CYS A 15 -9.11 -1.30 5.19
C CYS A 15 -7.90 -1.55 6.13
N ALA A 16 -6.74 -1.00 5.78
CA ALA A 16 -5.52 -1.10 6.59
C ALA A 16 -5.59 -0.32 7.92
N ILE A 17 -6.67 0.41 8.19
CA ILE A 17 -6.87 1.11 9.46
C ILE A 17 -7.34 0.12 10.52
N PRO A 18 -6.65 -0.02 11.66
CA PRO A 18 -6.96 -1.03 12.68
C PRO A 18 -8.41 -0.98 13.21
N GLN A 19 -9.00 0.21 13.22
CA GLN A 19 -10.38 0.43 13.68
C GLN A 19 -11.42 0.35 12.54
N CYS A 20 -10.99 0.26 11.29
CA CYS A 20 -11.88 0.25 10.14
C CYS A 20 -12.05 -1.17 9.61
N LYS A 21 -13.29 -1.65 9.60
CA LYS A 21 -13.66 -2.96 9.02
C LYS A 21 -14.35 -2.83 7.65
N ASN A 22 -14.30 -1.65 7.06
CA ASN A 22 -14.96 -1.41 5.78
C ASN A 22 -14.23 -2.16 4.66
N PRO A 23 -14.99 -2.71 3.69
CA PRO A 23 -14.40 -3.35 2.53
C PRO A 23 -13.63 -2.33 1.69
N LEU A 24 -12.57 -2.78 1.03
CA LEU A 24 -11.87 -1.97 0.05
C LEU A 24 -12.72 -1.82 -1.22
N MET A 25 -12.69 -0.62 -1.81
CA MET A 25 -13.35 -0.36 -3.10
C MET A 25 -12.73 -1.19 -4.22
N THR A 26 -11.43 -1.47 -4.12
CA THR A 26 -10.69 -2.17 -5.17
C THR A 26 -9.56 -2.97 -4.53
N ASN A 27 -9.22 -4.13 -5.10
CA ASN A 27 -8.10 -4.97 -4.63
C ASN A 27 -6.73 -4.29 -4.69
N HIS A 28 -6.63 -3.14 -5.37
CA HIS A 28 -5.40 -2.35 -5.45
C HIS A 28 -5.29 -1.28 -4.36
N CYS A 29 -6.42 -0.89 -3.76
CA CYS A 29 -6.46 0.12 -2.70
C CYS A 29 -6.00 -0.49 -1.38
N ARG A 30 -5.40 0.31 -0.51
CA ARG A 30 -5.07 -0.09 0.88
C ARG A 30 -6.13 0.34 1.89
N TYR A 31 -6.92 1.32 1.49
CA TYR A 31 -7.90 1.98 2.32
C TYR A 31 -9.28 1.93 1.68
N CYS A 32 -10.32 1.91 2.51
CA CYS A 32 -11.71 1.96 2.04
C CYS A 32 -12.04 3.35 1.47
N LEU A 33 -13.24 3.51 0.88
CA LEU A 33 -13.66 4.78 0.29
C LEU A 33 -13.56 5.96 1.27
N GLU A 34 -13.92 5.76 2.54
CA GLU A 34 -13.80 6.79 3.58
C GLU A 34 -12.35 7.20 3.88
N HIS A 35 -11.44 6.22 3.84
CA HIS A 35 -10.02 6.41 4.12
C HIS A 35 -9.20 6.58 2.84
N GLN A 36 -9.82 6.83 1.69
CA GLN A 36 -9.11 7.05 0.42
C GLN A 36 -8.17 8.25 0.52
N ASN A 37 -8.50 9.24 1.36
CA ASN A 37 -7.62 10.37 1.66
C ASN A 37 -6.27 9.94 2.26
N LEU A 38 -6.21 8.80 2.97
CA LEU A 38 -4.98 8.24 3.51
C LEU A 38 -4.15 7.51 2.45
N GLU A 39 -4.77 7.12 1.33
CA GLU A 39 -4.03 6.64 0.16
C GLU A 39 -3.17 7.75 -0.45
N SER A 40 -3.62 9.00 -0.30
CA SER A 40 -2.89 10.22 -0.63
C SER A 40 -1.82 10.60 0.41
N ILE A 41 -1.62 9.82 1.47
CA ILE A 41 -0.64 10.08 2.53
C ILE A 41 0.44 9.00 2.53
N CYS A 42 1.66 9.40 2.89
CA CYS A 42 2.80 8.51 2.95
C CYS A 42 2.50 7.31 3.87
N ALA A 43 2.72 6.11 3.35
CA ALA A 43 2.55 4.87 4.11
C ALA A 43 3.65 4.63 5.15
N MET A 44 4.46 5.64 5.45
CA MET A 44 5.55 5.57 6.41
C MET A 44 5.04 5.94 7.79
N GLU A 45 5.37 5.12 8.79
CA GLU A 45 4.96 5.38 10.17
C GLU A 45 5.54 6.71 10.66
N GLY A 46 4.66 7.58 11.19
CA GLY A 46 5.03 8.93 11.63
C GLY A 46 5.13 9.98 10.52
N CYS A 47 4.89 9.62 9.25
CA CYS A 47 4.87 10.57 8.15
C CYS A 47 3.43 10.97 7.77
N SER A 48 3.13 12.27 7.82
CA SER A 48 1.84 12.84 7.41
C SER A 48 1.92 13.59 6.07
N GLN A 49 3.00 13.40 5.31
CA GLN A 49 3.20 14.05 4.02
C GLN A 49 2.37 13.38 2.93
N ALA A 50 1.90 14.18 1.97
CA ALA A 50 1.17 13.66 0.82
C ALA A 50 2.10 12.82 -0.09
N VAL A 51 1.58 11.71 -0.62
CA VAL A 51 2.30 10.94 -1.64
C VAL A 51 2.27 11.67 -2.96
N THR A 52 3.33 11.51 -3.74
CA THR A 52 3.41 12.11 -5.07
C THR A 52 3.06 11.08 -6.14
N SER A 53 2.54 11.53 -7.28
CA SER A 53 2.37 10.65 -8.43
C SER A 53 3.72 10.37 -9.07
N ASP A 54 4.00 9.12 -9.39
CA ASP A 54 5.19 8.77 -10.15
C ASP A 54 5.10 9.32 -11.59
N PRO A 55 6.07 10.12 -12.06
CA PRO A 55 6.01 10.74 -13.38
C PRO A 55 6.12 9.72 -14.51
N LYS A 56 6.68 8.53 -14.28
CA LYS A 56 6.87 7.50 -15.32
C LYS A 56 5.64 6.63 -15.50
N THR A 57 4.98 6.26 -14.41
CA THR A 57 3.85 5.32 -14.43
C THR A 57 2.49 5.99 -14.28
N ARG A 58 2.46 7.30 -13.95
CA ARG A 58 1.26 8.06 -13.53
C ARG A 58 0.48 7.40 -12.39
N LYS A 59 1.10 6.49 -11.64
CA LYS A 59 0.50 5.86 -10.46
C LYS A 59 0.89 6.63 -9.21
N LEU A 60 -0.02 6.63 -8.25
CA LEU A 60 0.24 7.21 -6.94
C LEU A 60 1.31 6.36 -6.22
N ARG A 61 2.38 7.02 -5.78
CA ARG A 61 3.39 6.39 -4.93
C ARG A 61 2.78 6.08 -3.57
N LYS A 62 3.41 5.18 -2.83
CA LYS A 62 3.11 4.89 -1.43
C LYS A 62 4.02 5.70 -0.49
N ALA A 63 5.10 6.26 -1.04
CA ALA A 63 5.98 7.20 -0.37
C ALA A 63 5.74 8.65 -0.82
N CYS A 64 5.97 9.59 0.09
CA CYS A 64 6.07 11.02 -0.24
C CYS A 64 7.37 11.34 -0.99
N ASN A 65 7.56 12.61 -1.38
CA ASN A 65 8.76 13.07 -2.11
C ASN A 65 10.06 13.04 -1.26
N ASP A 66 10.04 12.40 -0.10
CA ASP A 66 11.22 12.23 0.75
C ASP A 66 12.13 11.12 0.19
N PRO A 67 13.43 11.38 -0.02
CA PRO A 67 14.34 10.40 -0.62
C PRO A 67 14.50 9.12 0.21
N ILE A 68 14.30 9.17 1.53
CA ILE A 68 14.33 7.99 2.40
C ILE A 68 13.10 7.14 2.15
N HIS A 69 11.93 7.76 2.11
CA HIS A 69 10.66 7.06 1.91
C HIS A 69 10.57 6.47 0.50
N VAL A 70 11.02 7.21 -0.52
CA VAL A 70 11.09 6.71 -1.91
C VAL A 70 12.01 5.48 -2.02
N LYS A 71 13.17 5.50 -1.36
CA LYS A 71 14.08 4.34 -1.32
C LYS A 71 13.44 3.14 -0.64
N MET A 72 12.75 3.35 0.47
CA MET A 72 12.04 2.28 1.18
C MET A 72 10.89 1.70 0.35
N GLU A 73 10.13 2.53 -0.36
CA GLU A 73 9.11 2.05 -1.29
C GLU A 73 9.73 1.21 -2.41
N ALA A 74 10.82 1.68 -3.03
CA ALA A 74 11.50 0.95 -4.09
C ALA A 74 11.97 -0.43 -3.62
N ALA A 75 12.61 -0.50 -2.45
CA ALA A 75 13.03 -1.76 -1.83
C ALA A 75 11.85 -2.70 -1.54
N ASN A 76 10.70 -2.15 -1.12
CA ASN A 76 9.50 -2.93 -0.81
C ASN A 76 8.78 -3.43 -2.08
N MET A 77 8.83 -2.68 -3.19
CA MET A 77 8.35 -3.14 -4.50
C MET A 77 9.16 -4.34 -5.03
N GLU A 78 10.46 -4.39 -4.78
CA GLU A 78 11.30 -5.54 -5.14
C GLU A 78 10.94 -6.78 -4.32
N SER A 79 10.64 -6.61 -3.04
CA SER A 79 10.30 -7.72 -2.14
C SER A 79 8.91 -8.34 -2.40
N SER A 80 7.98 -7.61 -3.02
CA SER A 80 6.62 -8.12 -3.34
C SER A 80 6.58 -9.04 -4.58
N ARG A 81 7.74 -9.38 -5.17
CA ARG A 81 7.89 -10.26 -6.34
C ARG A 81 8.65 -11.55 -6.05
N SER A 82 8.94 -11.86 -4.78
CA SER A 82 9.57 -13.13 -4.38
C SER A 82 8.53 -14.19 -4.04
#